data_AF-A0A3S2X1I3-F1
#
_entry.id   AF-A0A3S2X1I3-F1
#
_cell.length_a   1.000
_cell.length_b   1.000
_cell.length_c   1.000
_cell.angle_alpha   90.00
_cell.angle_beta   90.00
_cell.angle_gamma   90.00
#
_symmetry.space_group_name_H-M   'P 1'
#
loop_
_entity.id
_entity.type
_entity.pdbx_description
1 polymer ?
#
loop_
_entity_poly.entity_id
_entity_poly.type
_entity_poly.pdbx_seq_one_letter_code
_entity_poly.pdbx_strand_id
1 'polypeptide(L)'
;MTGLAKAIGVAVLPLAAGFLPQQAQAAEAPKDGFTFNGNIRLRYEAIDGQARAGFNPSEDWVSSRTILHLDYKHDWLQVVGELWDSRVWNTNRGSPVSTTDVNTLEPVQAYIQADLGKALGADTHTTVVAGRFMLAVGSRRLIAADDYRNTTSGYTGIRADVTNKQGTTFTGFYVMPQTRLPDAQAQLLDNASALDKESLAAVLWGGLVSHQAKGSRFMKEAVFVHFGEHDQPGRNTRDRSLNNINLRAGTDPKLGKFDWGVEGIYQWGHASASTAPTAATLNVSATFLRATLGYSMAGKWKPHILAELDRASGDGTSGTYGRFDTLFGMRRADLGPAGLYSELGRSNLLTPGIRVEVTPSKATDAFLGYRALWLADAHDSFSNTSVRDAKGQSGTFAGHQIDMRLRHWLVPKRLRFELDSAFILRGEFLERAPNRPAGDTKYVSLNVTGFF
;
A
#
# COMPACT_ATOMS: atom_id res chain seq x y z
N MET A 1 -51.61 -7.22 -28.63
CA MET A 1 -51.68 -5.82 -28.17
C MET A 1 -50.96 -5.71 -26.83
N THR A 2 -49.91 -4.87 -26.79
CA THR A 2 -49.39 -4.08 -25.65
C THR A 2 -49.22 -4.79 -24.29
N GLY A 3 -47.99 -5.07 -23.85
CA GLY A 3 -47.15 -4.15 -23.04
C GLY A 3 -47.14 -4.65 -21.58
N LEU A 4 -46.10 -4.61 -20.73
CA LEU A 4 -44.94 -3.75 -20.62
C LEU A 4 -43.86 -4.46 -19.75
N ALA A 5 -42.60 -4.14 -20.01
CA ALA A 5 -41.41 -4.52 -19.26
C ALA A 5 -41.16 -3.66 -17.99
N LYS A 6 -40.31 -4.17 -17.07
CA LYS A 6 -39.39 -3.53 -16.09
C LYS A 6 -39.45 -4.27 -14.74
N ALA A 7 -38.39 -4.41 -13.94
CA ALA A 7 -36.95 -4.23 -14.06
C ALA A 7 -36.38 -4.86 -12.78
N ILE A 8 -35.54 -5.89 -12.89
CA ILE A 8 -34.71 -6.35 -11.78
C ILE A 8 -33.27 -6.08 -12.19
N GLY A 9 -32.81 -4.87 -11.85
CA GLY A 9 -31.41 -4.50 -11.92
C GLY A 9 -30.66 -5.16 -10.76
N VAL A 10 -30.06 -6.31 -11.01
CA VAL A 10 -29.03 -6.86 -10.13
C VAL A 10 -27.79 -6.00 -10.31
N ALA A 11 -27.48 -5.20 -9.29
CA ALA A 11 -26.20 -4.52 -9.17
C ALA A 11 -25.09 -5.58 -9.08
N VAL A 12 -24.43 -5.83 -10.22
CA VAL A 12 -23.18 -6.58 -10.28
C VAL A 12 -22.10 -5.65 -9.73
N LEU A 13 -21.78 -5.81 -8.45
CA LEU A 13 -20.59 -5.24 -7.83
C LEU A 13 -19.37 -5.69 -8.66
N PRO A 14 -18.55 -4.75 -9.19
CA PRO A 14 -17.30 -5.12 -9.81
C PRO A 14 -16.40 -5.72 -8.72
N LEU A 15 -15.98 -6.97 -8.91
CA LEU A 15 -14.86 -7.58 -8.22
C LEU A 15 -13.57 -6.93 -8.75
N ALA A 16 -13.41 -5.64 -8.51
CA ALA A 16 -12.10 -5.07 -8.29
C ALA A 16 -11.77 -5.41 -6.84
N ALA A 17 -11.02 -6.49 -6.61
CA ALA A 17 -10.38 -6.75 -5.33
C ALA A 17 -9.24 -5.72 -5.11
N GLY A 18 -9.58 -4.43 -5.20
CA GLY A 18 -8.85 -3.40 -4.49
C GLY A 18 -9.09 -3.66 -3.02
N PHE A 19 -8.00 -3.70 -2.25
CA PHE A 19 -8.02 -3.62 -0.79
C PHE A 19 -8.68 -2.30 -0.37
N LEU A 20 -9.99 -2.13 -0.54
CA LEU A 20 -10.69 -1.11 0.22
C LEU A 20 -10.42 -1.47 1.69
N PRO A 21 -9.98 -0.52 2.54
CA PRO A 21 -10.11 -0.72 3.97
C PRO A 21 -11.56 -1.08 4.18
N GLN A 22 -11.81 -2.34 4.52
CA GLN A 22 -13.15 -2.85 4.73
C GLN A 22 -13.56 -2.29 6.07
N GLN A 23 -13.91 -0.99 6.09
CA GLN A 23 -14.75 -0.42 7.11
C GLN A 23 -15.91 -1.40 7.23
N ALA A 24 -16.12 -1.89 8.46
CA ALA A 24 -17.38 -2.53 8.77
C ALA A 24 -18.46 -1.61 8.18
N GLN A 25 -19.30 -2.16 7.31
CA GLN A 25 -20.43 -1.40 6.81
C GLN A 25 -21.27 -1.15 8.06
N ALA A 26 -21.03 0.00 8.69
CA ALA A 26 -21.81 0.50 9.79
C ALA A 26 -23.26 0.42 9.33
N ALA A 27 -24.16 0.12 10.27
CA ALA A 27 -25.60 0.35 10.04
C ALA A 27 -25.76 1.69 9.30
N GLU A 28 -26.63 1.75 8.28
CA GLU A 28 -26.81 2.92 7.41
C GLU A 28 -26.49 4.21 8.16
N ALA A 29 -25.34 4.82 7.84
CA ALA A 29 -24.86 5.96 8.58
C ALA A 29 -25.99 7.00 8.59
N PRO A 30 -26.40 7.48 9.77
CA PRO A 30 -27.52 8.41 9.86
C PRO A 30 -27.23 9.62 8.97
N LYS A 31 -28.29 10.13 8.33
CA LYS A 31 -28.18 11.30 7.43
C LYS A 31 -27.58 12.52 8.15
N ASP A 32 -27.91 12.65 9.44
CA ASP A 32 -27.35 13.64 10.37
C ASP A 32 -27.04 12.95 11.70
N GLY A 33 -25.97 13.39 12.36
CA GLY A 33 -25.63 12.98 13.73
C GLY A 33 -24.31 12.23 13.84
N PHE A 34 -24.13 11.57 14.98
CA PHE A 34 -22.88 10.89 15.35
C PHE A 34 -22.91 9.41 15.00
N THR A 35 -21.81 8.92 14.45
CA THR A 35 -21.51 7.50 14.30
C THR A 35 -20.20 7.18 15.00
N PHE A 36 -20.17 6.09 15.76
CA PHE A 36 -18.96 5.53 16.34
C PHE A 36 -18.79 4.10 15.84
N ASN A 37 -17.58 3.73 15.46
CA ASN A 37 -17.22 2.36 15.14
C ASN A 37 -15.74 2.12 15.47
N GLY A 38 -15.35 0.86 15.57
CA GLY A 38 -13.96 0.52 15.81
C GLY A 38 -13.61 -0.90 15.43
N ASN A 39 -12.31 -1.18 15.49
CA ASN A 39 -11.81 -2.54 15.41
C ASN A 39 -10.56 -2.73 16.28
N ILE A 40 -10.37 -3.96 16.72
CA ILE A 40 -9.15 -4.41 17.37
C ILE A 40 -8.61 -5.61 16.61
N ARG A 41 -7.32 -5.58 16.27
CA ARG A 41 -6.60 -6.69 15.67
C ARG A 41 -5.51 -7.16 16.62
N LEU A 42 -5.43 -8.47 16.81
CA LEU A 42 -4.25 -9.15 17.34
C LEU A 42 -3.61 -9.96 16.21
N ARG A 43 -2.30 -9.87 16.09
CA ARG A 43 -1.53 -10.61 15.08
C ARG A 43 -0.31 -11.25 15.71
N TYR A 44 -0.09 -12.53 15.42
CA TYR A 44 1.17 -13.23 15.66
C TYR A 44 1.90 -13.41 14.33
N GLU A 45 3.19 -13.08 14.26
CA GLU A 45 4.03 -13.30 13.09
C GLU A 45 5.26 -14.09 13.49
N ALA A 46 5.71 -14.99 12.63
CA ALA A 46 6.99 -15.68 12.79
C ALA A 46 7.71 -15.76 11.44
N ILE A 47 9.03 -15.58 11.47
CA ILE A 47 9.90 -15.70 10.31
C ILE A 47 11.14 -16.52 10.67
N ASP A 48 11.58 -17.36 9.74
CA ASP A 48 12.83 -18.12 9.80
C ASP A 48 13.60 -17.92 8.49
N GLY A 49 14.92 -17.79 8.56
CA GLY A 49 15.78 -17.60 7.39
C GLY A 49 15.57 -16.27 6.65
N GLN A 50 15.23 -15.19 7.34
CA GLN A 50 14.89 -13.91 6.69
C GLN A 50 15.99 -13.42 5.75
N ALA A 51 15.60 -12.87 4.60
CA ALA A 51 16.53 -12.40 3.56
C ALA A 51 17.15 -11.04 3.88
N ARG A 52 16.60 -10.30 4.85
CA ARG A 52 17.11 -8.97 5.20
C ARG A 52 18.44 -9.05 5.96
N ALA A 53 19.45 -8.37 5.46
CA ALA A 53 20.75 -8.28 6.11
C ALA A 53 20.72 -7.37 7.34
N GLY A 54 21.40 -7.77 8.42
CA GLY A 54 21.55 -6.97 9.64
C GLY A 54 20.48 -7.17 10.72
N PHE A 55 19.55 -8.11 10.53
CA PHE A 55 18.53 -8.48 11.52
C PHE A 55 18.67 -9.94 11.98
N ASN A 56 17.93 -10.31 13.04
CA ASN A 56 17.87 -11.70 13.53
C ASN A 56 17.43 -12.65 12.40
N PRO A 57 18.13 -13.75 12.13
CA PRO A 57 17.75 -14.66 11.03
C PRO A 57 16.37 -15.30 11.24
N SER A 58 15.96 -15.49 12.49
CA SER A 58 14.66 -16.01 12.88
C SER A 58 14.09 -15.12 13.98
N GLU A 59 12.80 -14.85 13.94
CA GLU A 59 12.12 -13.93 14.86
C GLU A 59 10.62 -14.27 14.92
N ASP A 60 9.98 -14.05 16.06
CA ASP A 60 8.54 -14.05 16.18
C ASP A 60 8.07 -12.89 17.06
N TRP A 61 6.91 -12.32 16.74
CA TRP A 61 6.34 -11.25 17.54
C TRP A 61 4.83 -11.29 17.59
N VAL A 62 4.28 -10.59 18.57
CA VAL A 62 2.85 -10.31 18.67
C VAL A 62 2.64 -8.82 18.50
N SER A 63 1.67 -8.43 17.67
CA SER A 63 1.27 -7.05 17.48
C SER A 63 -0.22 -6.85 17.74
N SER A 64 -0.57 -5.70 18.30
CA SER A 64 -1.95 -5.24 18.41
C SER A 64 -2.17 -3.97 17.62
N ARG A 65 -3.39 -3.79 17.13
CA ARG A 65 -3.88 -2.54 16.58
C ARG A 65 -5.30 -2.29 17.02
N THR A 66 -5.55 -1.17 17.68
CA THR A 66 -6.89 -0.68 17.99
C THR A 66 -7.17 0.56 17.16
N ILE A 67 -8.31 0.61 16.48
CA ILE A 67 -8.77 1.76 15.71
C ILE A 67 -10.12 2.17 16.26
N LEU A 68 -10.24 3.44 16.67
CA LEU A 68 -11.49 4.06 17.11
C LEU A 68 -11.83 5.18 16.14
N HIS A 69 -13.04 5.17 15.61
CA HIS A 69 -13.51 6.11 14.60
C HIS A 69 -14.78 6.81 15.06
N LEU A 70 -14.77 8.14 14.96
CA LEU A 70 -15.90 9.01 15.25
C LEU A 70 -16.20 9.87 14.01
N ASP A 71 -17.46 9.86 13.61
CA ASP A 71 -17.96 10.61 12.47
C ASP A 71 -19.16 11.45 12.92
N TYR A 72 -19.17 12.73 12.53
CA TYR A 72 -20.32 13.61 12.71
C TYR A 72 -20.70 14.22 11.36
N LYS A 73 -21.97 14.08 10.97
CA LYS A 73 -22.52 14.64 9.73
C LYS A 73 -23.64 15.62 10.03
N HIS A 74 -23.62 16.74 9.32
CA HIS A 74 -24.71 17.70 9.30
C HIS A 74 -24.78 18.43 7.95
N ASP A 75 -25.85 18.18 7.19
CA ASP A 75 -26.09 18.79 5.87
C ASP A 75 -24.90 18.64 4.90
N TRP A 76 -24.19 19.72 4.57
CA TRP A 76 -23.03 19.72 3.67
C TRP A 76 -21.69 19.46 4.40
N LEU A 77 -21.70 19.34 5.72
CA LEU A 77 -20.51 19.26 6.56
C LEU A 77 -20.35 17.89 7.21
N GLN A 78 -19.13 17.38 7.22
CA GLN A 78 -18.72 16.17 7.94
C GLN A 78 -17.45 16.45 8.74
N VAL A 79 -17.41 15.98 9.98
CA VAL A 79 -16.24 16.06 10.88
C VAL A 79 -15.84 14.64 11.26
N VAL A 80 -14.56 14.31 11.09
CA VAL A 80 -14.05 12.95 11.30
C VAL A 80 -12.88 12.98 12.27
N GLY A 81 -12.90 12.07 13.24
CA GLY A 81 -11.80 11.76 14.14
C GLY A 81 -11.49 10.26 14.13
N GLU A 82 -10.22 9.90 14.04
CA GLU A 82 -9.79 8.50 14.11
C GLU A 82 -8.49 8.36 14.91
N LEU A 83 -8.51 7.50 15.92
CA LEU A 83 -7.38 7.20 16.80
C LEU A 83 -6.89 5.78 16.54
N TRP A 84 -5.58 5.62 16.36
CA TRP A 84 -4.92 4.32 16.22
C TRP A 84 -3.97 4.08 17.39
N ASP A 85 -4.04 2.89 18.01
CA ASP A 85 -3.05 2.42 18.97
C ASP A 85 -2.41 1.13 18.45
N SER A 86 -1.14 1.21 18.04
CA SER A 86 -0.42 0.13 17.39
C SER A 86 0.83 -0.22 18.20
N ARG A 87 0.93 -1.48 18.63
CA ARG A 87 1.97 -1.97 19.55
C ARG A 87 2.52 -3.33 19.12
N VAL A 88 3.74 -3.64 19.56
CA VAL A 88 4.43 -4.92 19.30
C VAL A 88 5.15 -5.42 20.56
N TRP A 89 5.18 -6.74 20.77
CA TRP A 89 5.85 -7.43 21.88
C TRP A 89 6.66 -8.62 21.40
N ASN A 90 7.55 -9.12 22.27
CA ASN A 90 8.54 -10.16 21.97
C ASN A 90 9.56 -9.71 20.93
N THR A 91 10.16 -8.54 21.16
CA THR A 91 11.13 -7.93 20.26
C THR A 91 12.40 -7.55 21.01
N ASN A 92 13.50 -7.39 20.28
CA ASN A 92 14.81 -7.06 20.81
C ASN A 92 15.59 -6.17 19.81
N ARG A 93 16.84 -5.83 20.12
CA ARG A 93 17.66 -4.92 19.29
C ARG A 93 17.98 -5.46 17.88
N GLY A 94 17.93 -6.78 17.69
CA GLY A 94 18.09 -7.41 16.37
C GLY A 94 16.78 -7.53 15.60
N SER A 95 15.64 -7.19 16.22
CA SER A 95 14.34 -7.20 15.57
C SER A 95 14.20 -6.02 14.60
N PRO A 96 13.58 -6.22 13.43
CA PRO A 96 13.38 -5.19 12.42
C PRO A 96 12.20 -4.26 12.74
N VAL A 97 12.00 -3.92 14.02
CA VAL A 97 10.91 -3.04 14.47
C VAL A 97 11.18 -1.62 13.98
N SER A 98 10.15 -1.00 13.42
CA SER A 98 10.19 0.38 12.98
C SER A 98 8.90 1.11 13.35
N THR A 99 8.80 2.38 12.96
CA THR A 99 7.57 3.16 13.05
C THR A 99 6.41 2.53 12.26
N THR A 100 6.63 1.54 11.38
CA THR A 100 5.54 0.85 10.67
C THR A 100 4.81 -0.18 11.53
N ASP A 101 5.38 -0.48 12.69
CA ASP A 101 4.97 -1.55 13.58
C ASP A 101 4.46 -0.98 14.91
N VAL A 102 5.06 0.11 15.38
CA VAL A 102 4.66 0.83 16.60
C VAL A 102 4.29 2.27 16.26
N ASN A 103 3.09 2.67 16.67
CA ASN A 103 2.62 4.06 16.73
C ASN A 103 1.43 4.11 17.69
N THR A 104 1.65 4.61 18.90
CA THR A 104 0.71 4.47 20.02
C THR A 104 -0.13 5.73 20.18
N LEU A 105 -1.45 5.57 20.33
CA LEU A 105 -2.39 6.66 20.57
C LEU A 105 -2.30 7.81 19.54
N GLU A 106 -2.12 7.48 18.26
CA GLU A 106 -1.98 8.49 17.19
C GLU A 106 -3.35 8.90 16.61
N PRO A 107 -3.69 10.20 16.63
CA PRO A 107 -4.85 10.74 15.91
C PRO A 107 -4.55 10.83 14.40
N VAL A 108 -4.64 9.67 13.74
CA VAL A 108 -4.39 9.50 12.30
C VAL A 108 -5.32 10.36 11.46
N GLN A 109 -6.58 10.53 11.89
CA GLN A 109 -7.53 11.40 11.20
C GLN A 109 -8.16 12.40 12.17
N ALA A 110 -8.21 13.66 11.73
CA ALA A 110 -8.85 14.80 12.38
C ALA A 110 -9.09 15.86 11.29
N TYR A 111 -10.21 15.74 10.57
CA TYR A 111 -10.50 16.58 9.42
C TYR A 111 -11.95 17.02 9.33
N ILE A 112 -12.15 18.07 8.54
CA ILE A 112 -13.46 18.54 8.08
C ILE A 112 -13.58 18.23 6.59
N GLN A 113 -14.74 17.74 6.18
CA GLN A 113 -15.12 17.56 4.79
C GLN A 113 -16.37 18.39 4.48
N ALA A 114 -16.34 19.07 3.35
CA ALA A 114 -17.44 19.85 2.81
C ALA A 114 -17.90 19.25 1.47
N ASP A 115 -19.19 18.95 1.35
CA ASP A 115 -19.86 18.65 0.08
C ASP A 115 -20.35 19.95 -0.55
N LEU A 116 -19.65 20.39 -1.59
CA LEU A 116 -19.95 21.62 -2.32
C LEU A 116 -20.88 21.37 -3.51
N GLY A 117 -21.38 20.15 -3.69
CA GLY A 117 -22.28 19.78 -4.76
C GLY A 117 -21.77 20.23 -6.13
N LYS A 118 -22.57 21.07 -6.81
CA LYS A 118 -22.33 21.50 -8.20
C LYS A 118 -21.44 22.74 -8.32
N ALA A 119 -20.61 23.04 -7.32
CA ALA A 119 -19.81 24.27 -7.27
C ALA A 119 -18.95 24.51 -8.54
N LEU A 120 -18.54 23.46 -9.25
CA LEU A 120 -17.74 23.53 -10.48
C LEU A 120 -18.53 23.23 -11.77
N GLY A 121 -19.87 23.27 -11.71
CA GLY A 121 -20.75 23.11 -12.86
C GLY A 121 -21.92 22.15 -12.62
N ALA A 122 -22.98 22.30 -13.41
CA ALA A 122 -24.27 21.63 -13.20
C ALA A 122 -24.22 20.08 -13.19
N ASP A 123 -23.21 19.50 -13.83
CA ASP A 123 -22.99 18.05 -13.96
C ASP A 123 -21.81 17.53 -13.14
N THR A 124 -21.34 18.33 -12.17
CA THR A 124 -20.26 17.97 -11.26
C THR A 124 -20.76 17.72 -9.85
N HIS A 125 -19.98 16.95 -9.09
CA HIS A 125 -20.09 16.81 -7.65
C HIS A 125 -18.71 17.04 -7.05
N THR A 126 -18.59 18.03 -6.18
CA THR A 126 -17.33 18.52 -5.62
C THR A 126 -17.29 18.29 -4.12
N THR A 127 -16.24 17.66 -3.62
CA THR A 127 -15.98 17.51 -2.19
C THR A 127 -14.60 18.06 -1.85
N VAL A 128 -14.47 18.68 -0.68
CA VAL A 128 -13.21 19.23 -0.19
C VAL A 128 -12.96 18.72 1.22
N VAL A 129 -11.74 18.26 1.47
CA VAL A 129 -11.27 17.76 2.77
C VAL A 129 -10.11 18.62 3.24
N ALA A 130 -10.12 19.04 4.51
CA ALA A 130 -9.03 19.77 5.14
C ALA A 130 -8.77 19.29 6.58
N GLY A 131 -7.50 19.08 6.92
CA GLY A 131 -7.06 18.58 8.23
C GLY A 131 -6.11 17.40 8.12
N ARG A 132 -6.09 16.53 9.15
CA ARG A 132 -5.38 15.24 9.16
C ARG A 132 -6.26 14.16 8.54
N PHE A 133 -5.82 13.52 7.47
CA PHE A 133 -6.58 12.46 6.80
C PHE A 133 -5.67 11.41 6.17
N MET A 134 -6.24 10.25 5.86
CA MET A 134 -5.56 9.23 5.07
C MET A 134 -5.73 9.50 3.57
N LEU A 135 -4.63 9.42 2.82
CA LEU A 135 -4.63 9.63 1.38
C LEU A 135 -4.28 8.33 0.65
N ALA A 136 -5.05 8.01 -0.39
CA ALA A 136 -4.79 6.91 -1.30
C ALA A 136 -5.02 7.40 -2.73
N VAL A 137 -4.00 7.29 -3.58
CA VAL A 137 -4.01 7.85 -4.94
C VAL A 137 -3.87 6.72 -5.96
N GLY A 138 -4.81 6.66 -6.90
CA GLY A 138 -4.80 5.72 -8.03
C GLY A 138 -4.66 4.26 -7.59
N SER A 139 -3.67 3.57 -8.15
CA SER A 139 -3.35 2.17 -7.83
C SER A 139 -2.73 1.94 -6.44
N ARG A 140 -2.50 3.01 -5.65
CA ARG A 140 -1.89 2.98 -4.30
C ARG A 140 -0.42 2.53 -4.28
N ARG A 141 0.27 2.64 -5.43
CA ARG A 141 1.69 2.31 -5.54
C ARG A 141 2.63 3.48 -5.24
N LEU A 142 2.16 4.72 -5.35
CA LEU A 142 2.89 5.91 -4.89
C LEU A 142 2.40 6.38 -3.52
N ILE A 143 1.09 6.40 -3.29
CA ILE A 143 0.49 6.94 -2.07
C ILE A 143 -0.64 6.01 -1.63
N ALA A 144 -0.54 5.48 -0.42
CA ALA A 144 -1.52 4.57 0.14
C ALA A 144 -1.75 4.83 1.63
N ALA A 145 -2.97 4.56 2.07
CA ALA A 145 -3.26 4.15 3.42
C ALA A 145 -3.09 2.62 3.51
N ASP A 146 -2.02 2.13 4.13
CA ASP A 146 -1.73 0.69 4.23
C ASP A 146 -2.56 0.08 5.38
N ASP A 147 -3.38 -0.91 5.05
CA ASP A 147 -4.26 -1.59 6.01
C ASP A 147 -3.63 -2.87 6.60
N TYR A 148 -2.62 -3.42 5.93
CA TYR A 148 -1.93 -4.63 6.37
C TYR A 148 -0.90 -4.34 7.45
N ARG A 149 -0.14 -3.25 7.35
CA ARG A 149 0.83 -2.82 8.38
C ARG A 149 0.18 -2.66 9.75
N ASN A 150 0.99 -2.58 10.80
CA ASN A 150 0.45 -2.27 12.12
C ASN A 150 0.08 -0.81 12.27
N THR A 151 0.84 0.09 11.65
CA THR A 151 0.51 1.51 11.56
C THR A 151 0.03 1.88 10.16
N THR A 152 -0.40 3.13 9.96
CA THR A 152 -0.75 3.70 8.65
C THR A 152 0.02 5.00 8.42
N SER A 153 -0.16 5.59 7.24
CA SER A 153 0.37 6.91 6.89
C SER A 153 -0.77 7.93 6.90
N GLY A 154 -0.68 8.93 7.76
CA GLY A 154 -1.55 10.10 7.71
C GLY A 154 -0.89 11.28 6.99
N TYR A 155 -1.73 12.21 6.58
CA TYR A 155 -1.36 13.40 5.81
C TYR A 155 -2.13 14.60 6.34
N THR A 156 -1.47 15.76 6.38
CA THR A 156 -2.11 17.00 6.83
C THR A 156 -2.11 18.02 5.71
N GLY A 157 -3.29 18.51 5.33
CA GLY A 157 -3.41 19.50 4.28
C GLY A 157 -4.80 19.58 3.71
N ILE A 158 -4.89 19.70 2.38
CA ILE A 158 -6.15 19.86 1.65
C ILE A 158 -6.21 18.89 0.48
N ARG A 159 -7.39 18.34 0.23
CA ARG A 159 -7.74 17.55 -0.95
C ARG A 159 -9.09 18.01 -1.50
N ALA A 160 -9.21 18.03 -2.82
CA ALA A 160 -10.48 18.25 -3.50
C ALA A 160 -10.73 17.14 -4.53
N ASP A 161 -11.96 16.65 -4.60
CA ASP A 161 -12.42 15.67 -5.58
C ASP A 161 -13.60 16.23 -6.37
N VAL A 162 -13.56 16.06 -7.69
CA VAL A 162 -14.59 16.51 -8.63
C VAL A 162 -14.96 15.36 -9.54
N THR A 163 -16.19 14.85 -9.42
CA THR A 163 -16.70 13.80 -10.30
C THR A 163 -17.76 14.36 -11.23
N ASN A 164 -17.72 13.98 -12.50
CA ASN A 164 -18.77 14.30 -13.47
C ASN A 164 -19.68 13.11 -13.77
N LYS A 165 -20.86 13.39 -14.35
CA LYS A 165 -21.84 12.35 -14.71
C LYS A 165 -21.36 11.34 -15.76
N GLN A 166 -20.32 11.69 -16.52
CA GLN A 166 -19.73 10.85 -17.56
C GLN A 166 -18.74 9.80 -17.01
N GLY A 167 -18.49 9.80 -15.69
CA GLY A 167 -17.59 8.85 -15.04
C GLY A 167 -16.13 9.29 -15.02
N THR A 168 -15.85 10.59 -15.22
CA THR A 168 -14.54 11.18 -14.98
C THR A 168 -14.46 11.73 -13.56
N THR A 169 -13.36 11.42 -12.86
CA THR A 169 -13.04 12.00 -11.55
C THR A 169 -11.70 12.71 -11.62
N PHE A 170 -11.65 13.93 -11.08
CA PHE A 170 -10.43 14.69 -10.85
C PHE A 170 -10.19 14.80 -9.36
N THR A 171 -8.97 14.55 -8.92
CA THR A 171 -8.53 14.79 -7.53
C THR A 171 -7.32 15.69 -7.56
N GLY A 172 -7.32 16.72 -6.70
CA GLY A 172 -6.14 17.55 -6.43
C GLY A 172 -5.82 17.52 -4.94
N PHE A 173 -4.55 17.57 -4.58
CA PHE A 173 -4.12 17.59 -3.18
C PHE A 173 -2.83 18.38 -2.98
N TYR A 174 -2.70 18.96 -1.79
CA TYR A 174 -1.48 19.55 -1.25
C TYR A 174 -1.41 19.19 0.23
N VAL A 175 -0.44 18.36 0.60
CA VAL A 175 -0.39 17.75 1.92
C VAL A 175 1.05 17.59 2.43
N MET A 176 1.19 17.57 3.75
CA MET A 176 2.40 17.16 4.45
C MET A 176 2.22 15.70 4.91
N PRO A 177 3.02 14.74 4.43
CA PRO A 177 3.06 13.42 5.04
C PRO A 177 3.52 13.52 6.50
N GLN A 178 2.86 12.79 7.38
CA GLN A 178 3.23 12.76 8.79
C GLN A 178 4.54 12.00 9.01
N THR A 179 5.41 12.59 9.82
CA THR A 179 6.60 11.94 10.36
C THR A 179 6.19 11.16 11.60
N ARG A 180 6.23 9.83 11.48
CA ARG A 180 5.89 8.92 12.58
C ARG A 180 6.91 8.97 13.70
N LEU A 181 6.44 9.11 14.95
CA LEU A 181 7.27 9.18 16.15
C LEU A 181 6.78 8.19 17.23
N PRO A 182 7.63 7.79 18.19
CA PRO A 182 9.09 7.98 18.18
C PRO A 182 9.75 7.13 17.08
N ASP A 183 10.90 7.55 16.56
CA ASP A 183 11.64 6.83 15.52
C ASP A 183 12.98 6.23 16.02
N ALA A 184 13.30 6.42 17.29
CA ALA A 184 14.45 5.78 17.94
C ALA A 184 14.14 4.32 18.29
N GLN A 185 15.05 3.41 17.95
CA GLN A 185 14.84 1.96 18.12
C GLN A 185 14.49 1.57 19.57
N ALA A 186 15.18 2.11 20.58
CA ALA A 186 14.90 1.78 21.98
C ALA A 186 13.46 2.16 22.38
N GLN A 187 13.00 3.35 21.97
CA GLN A 187 11.64 3.82 22.25
C GLN A 187 10.57 2.98 21.53
N LEU A 188 10.87 2.53 20.31
CA LEU A 188 9.98 1.64 19.56
C LEU A 188 9.84 0.27 20.25
N LEU A 189 10.95 -0.31 20.74
CA LEU A 189 10.92 -1.58 21.48
C LEU A 189 10.13 -1.48 22.79
N ASP A 190 10.14 -0.31 23.43
CA ASP A 190 9.39 -0.05 24.66
C ASP A 190 7.92 0.34 24.43
N ASN A 191 7.45 0.39 23.17
CA ASN A 191 6.13 0.93 22.80
C ASN A 191 5.88 2.34 23.37
N ALA A 192 6.93 3.17 23.36
CA ALA A 192 6.84 4.54 23.86
C ALA A 192 5.91 5.39 22.99
N SER A 193 5.26 6.36 23.62
CA SER A 193 4.31 7.26 22.96
C SER A 193 4.95 8.58 22.59
N ALA A 194 4.78 8.98 21.33
CA ALA A 194 5.01 10.33 20.84
C ALA A 194 4.07 10.56 19.66
N LEU A 195 3.46 11.74 19.59
CA LEU A 195 2.58 12.07 18.46
C LEU A 195 3.38 12.35 17.20
N ASP A 196 2.80 11.95 16.08
CA ASP A 196 3.35 12.23 14.76
C ASP A 196 3.38 13.74 14.48
N LYS A 197 4.39 14.17 13.73
CA LYS A 197 4.63 15.57 13.39
C LYS A 197 4.54 15.83 11.90
N GLU A 198 4.03 17.00 11.56
CA GLU A 198 4.03 17.53 10.20
C GLU A 198 5.07 18.63 10.06
N SER A 199 5.64 18.76 8.86
CA SER A 199 6.61 19.79 8.57
C SER A 199 6.52 20.19 7.11
N LEU A 200 6.68 21.48 6.85
CA LEU A 200 6.82 22.02 5.49
C LEU A 200 8.11 21.55 4.81
N ALA A 201 9.01 20.90 5.55
CA ALA A 201 10.16 20.25 4.97
C ALA A 201 9.87 18.93 4.27
N ALA A 202 8.66 18.40 4.41
CA ALA A 202 8.19 17.27 3.63
C ALA A 202 6.80 17.61 3.09
N VAL A 203 6.70 17.86 1.79
CA VAL A 203 5.47 18.27 1.13
C VAL A 203 5.22 17.39 -0.09
N LEU A 204 3.97 16.97 -0.22
CA LEU A 204 3.49 16.15 -1.32
C LEU A 204 2.27 16.85 -1.97
N TRP A 205 2.34 17.10 -3.26
CA TRP A 205 1.26 17.73 -4.01
C TRP A 205 1.11 17.13 -5.39
N GLY A 206 -0.08 17.26 -5.96
CA GLY A 206 -0.37 16.70 -7.26
C GLY A 206 -1.85 16.46 -7.48
N GLY A 207 -2.13 15.57 -8.42
CA GLY A 207 -3.50 15.23 -8.75
C GLY A 207 -3.61 14.01 -9.65
N LEU A 208 -4.84 13.53 -9.80
CA LEU A 208 -5.18 12.45 -10.69
C LEU A 208 -6.42 12.79 -11.52
N VAL A 209 -6.46 12.24 -12.72
CA VAL A 209 -7.67 12.14 -13.52
C VAL A 209 -7.92 10.68 -13.84
N SER A 210 -9.10 10.18 -13.50
CA SER A 210 -9.54 8.84 -13.85
C SER A 210 -10.82 8.92 -14.67
N HIS A 211 -10.99 8.00 -15.61
CA HIS A 211 -12.20 7.92 -16.42
C HIS A 211 -12.63 6.47 -16.65
N GLN A 212 -13.90 6.19 -16.33
CA GLN A 212 -14.57 4.95 -16.67
C GLN A 212 -16.02 5.26 -17.04
N ALA A 213 -16.34 5.12 -18.32
CA ALA A 213 -17.71 5.34 -18.80
C ALA A 213 -18.69 4.36 -18.15
N LYS A 214 -19.92 4.83 -17.88
CA LYS A 214 -20.97 4.01 -17.28
C LYS A 214 -21.20 2.72 -18.08
N GLY A 215 -21.03 1.57 -17.41
CA GLY A 215 -21.19 0.24 -18.02
C GLY A 215 -19.97 -0.29 -18.78
N SER A 216 -18.92 0.51 -18.94
CA SER A 216 -17.63 0.07 -19.47
C SER A 216 -16.83 -0.65 -18.39
N ARG A 217 -16.14 -1.74 -18.76
CA ARG A 217 -15.08 -2.34 -17.93
C ARG A 217 -13.76 -1.59 -18.07
N PHE A 218 -13.58 -0.88 -19.18
CA PHE A 218 -12.34 -0.19 -19.48
C PHE A 218 -12.23 1.09 -18.67
N MET A 219 -11.11 1.24 -17.96
CA MET A 219 -10.74 2.49 -17.32
C MET A 219 -9.37 2.97 -17.78
N LYS A 220 -9.13 4.26 -17.55
CA LYS A 220 -7.82 4.89 -17.74
C LYS A 220 -7.61 5.94 -16.66
N GLU A 221 -6.37 6.10 -16.25
CA GLU A 221 -5.99 7.06 -15.23
C GLU A 221 -4.61 7.64 -15.50
N ALA A 222 -4.45 8.93 -15.20
CA ALA A 222 -3.18 9.62 -15.17
C ALA A 222 -3.03 10.32 -13.82
N VAL A 223 -1.84 10.19 -13.22
CA VAL A 223 -1.50 10.79 -11.93
C VAL A 223 -0.20 11.55 -12.08
N PHE A 224 -0.14 12.76 -11.52
CA PHE A 224 1.10 13.48 -11.28
C PHE A 224 1.28 13.70 -9.78
N VAL A 225 2.48 13.43 -9.26
CA VAL A 225 2.84 13.69 -7.86
C VAL A 225 4.23 14.31 -7.80
N HIS A 226 4.35 15.42 -7.09
CA HIS A 226 5.63 15.94 -6.62
C HIS A 226 5.78 15.66 -5.13
N PHE A 227 6.95 15.17 -4.73
CA PHE A 227 7.37 15.04 -3.34
C PHE A 227 8.66 15.84 -3.13
N GLY A 228 8.59 16.84 -2.27
CA GLY A 228 9.74 17.63 -1.82
C GLY A 228 10.06 17.29 -0.36
N GLU A 229 11.32 16.99 -0.10
CA GLU A 229 11.90 16.71 1.20
C GLU A 229 13.18 17.52 1.34
N HIS A 230 13.40 18.12 2.50
CA HIS A 230 14.67 18.73 2.86
C HIS A 230 15.03 18.49 4.32
N ASP A 231 16.31 18.63 4.62
CA ASP A 231 16.84 18.52 5.96
C ASP A 231 16.21 19.48 6.97
N GLN A 232 16.14 19.03 8.22
CA GLN A 232 15.75 19.83 9.38
C GLN A 232 16.73 19.58 10.54
N PRO A 233 16.84 20.52 11.50
CA PRO A 233 17.62 20.29 12.72
C PRO A 233 17.24 18.97 13.40
N GLY A 234 18.21 18.08 13.56
CA GLY A 234 18.02 16.75 14.16
C GLY A 234 17.42 15.68 13.24
N ARG A 235 17.20 15.99 11.94
CA ARG A 235 16.66 15.04 10.96
C ARG A 235 17.29 15.28 9.59
N ASN A 236 18.38 14.57 9.33
CA ASN A 236 18.97 14.51 8.00
C ASN A 236 18.19 13.53 7.13
N THR A 237 17.98 13.92 5.88
CA THR A 237 17.17 13.24 4.87
C THR A 237 18.00 13.05 3.61
N ARG A 238 17.37 12.64 2.52
CA ARG A 238 18.04 12.57 1.21
C ARG A 238 17.72 13.80 0.35
N ASP A 239 17.19 14.88 0.92
CA ASP A 239 16.79 16.10 0.22
C ASP A 239 16.07 15.82 -1.12
N ARG A 240 15.10 14.90 -1.07
CA ARG A 240 14.43 14.36 -2.26
C ARG A 240 13.51 15.42 -2.86
N SER A 241 13.69 15.75 -4.13
CA SER A 241 12.70 16.47 -4.93
C SER A 241 12.35 15.61 -6.13
N LEU A 242 11.25 14.87 -6.00
CA LEU A 242 10.84 13.80 -6.91
C LEU A 242 9.51 14.15 -7.57
N ASN A 243 9.54 14.26 -8.89
CA ASN A 243 8.35 14.30 -9.72
C ASN A 243 8.03 12.89 -10.22
N ASN A 244 6.75 12.55 -10.27
CA ASN A 244 6.26 11.25 -10.70
C ASN A 244 5.11 11.45 -11.67
N ILE A 245 5.17 10.79 -12.83
CA ILE A 245 4.03 10.63 -13.71
C ILE A 245 3.68 9.16 -13.77
N ASN A 246 2.42 8.85 -13.49
CA ASN A 246 1.88 7.49 -13.52
C ASN A 246 0.70 7.42 -14.48
N LEU A 247 0.78 6.51 -15.45
CA LEU A 247 -0.28 6.25 -16.43
C LEU A 247 -0.72 4.79 -16.31
N ARG A 248 -2.04 4.55 -16.21
CA ARG A 248 -2.60 3.20 -16.23
C ARG A 248 -3.85 3.07 -17.08
N ALA A 249 -4.05 1.88 -17.62
CA ALA A 249 -5.25 1.48 -18.35
C ALA A 249 -5.44 -0.04 -18.26
N GLY A 250 -6.63 -0.52 -18.59
CA GLY A 250 -7.03 -1.89 -18.27
C GLY A 250 -8.53 -2.10 -18.23
N THR A 251 -8.95 -3.29 -17.80
CA THR A 251 -10.35 -3.67 -17.70
C THR A 251 -10.65 -4.35 -16.36
N ASP A 252 -11.83 -4.10 -15.81
CA ASP A 252 -12.26 -4.81 -14.60
C ASP A 252 -12.49 -6.31 -14.86
N PRO A 253 -12.13 -7.19 -13.91
CA PRO A 253 -12.45 -8.61 -13.97
C PRO A 253 -13.95 -8.86 -14.11
N LYS A 254 -14.32 -9.81 -14.97
CA LYS A 254 -15.71 -10.25 -15.14
C LYS A 254 -15.77 -11.74 -15.43
N LEU A 255 -16.72 -12.43 -14.80
CA LEU A 255 -16.93 -13.87 -15.01
C LEU A 255 -17.04 -14.23 -16.50
N GLY A 256 -16.28 -15.24 -16.91
CA GLY A 256 -16.20 -15.75 -18.27
C GLY A 256 -15.49 -14.83 -19.25
N LYS A 257 -14.77 -13.80 -18.77
CA LYS A 257 -14.07 -12.82 -19.62
C LYS A 257 -12.62 -12.68 -19.17
N PHE A 258 -11.76 -12.38 -20.15
CA PHE A 258 -10.44 -11.86 -19.86
C PHE A 258 -10.51 -10.42 -19.37
N ASP A 259 -9.57 -10.09 -18.49
CA ASP A 259 -9.22 -8.75 -18.06
C ASP A 259 -7.71 -8.55 -18.17
N TRP A 260 -7.29 -7.29 -18.13
CA TRP A 260 -5.89 -6.91 -18.30
C TRP A 260 -5.66 -5.56 -17.68
N GLY A 261 -4.41 -5.26 -17.38
CA GLY A 261 -4.00 -3.95 -16.88
C GLY A 261 -2.54 -3.68 -17.16
N VAL A 262 -2.23 -2.44 -17.53
CA VAL A 262 -0.87 -1.92 -17.67
C VAL A 262 -0.75 -0.63 -16.88
N GLU A 263 0.39 -0.45 -16.25
CA GLU A 263 0.74 0.79 -15.58
C GLU A 263 2.23 1.06 -15.69
N GLY A 264 2.57 2.31 -15.99
CA GLY A 264 3.94 2.80 -16.02
C GLY A 264 4.09 4.04 -15.15
N ILE A 265 5.17 4.09 -14.37
CA ILE A 265 5.57 5.25 -13.59
C ILE A 265 6.96 5.67 -14.01
N TYR A 266 7.13 6.95 -14.32
CA TYR A 266 8.43 7.57 -14.50
C TYR A 266 8.67 8.61 -13.40
N GLN A 267 9.83 8.52 -12.76
CA GLN A 267 10.23 9.37 -11.65
C GLN A 267 11.50 10.15 -12.03
N TRP A 268 11.47 11.47 -11.85
CA TRP A 268 12.59 12.35 -12.16
C TRP A 268 12.75 13.48 -11.15
N GLY A 269 13.92 14.12 -11.13
CA GLY A 269 14.24 15.21 -10.22
C GLY A 269 15.63 15.01 -9.64
N HIS A 270 15.78 15.18 -8.32
CA HIS A 270 17.08 15.05 -7.66
C HIS A 270 16.93 14.53 -6.23
N ALA A 271 17.99 13.87 -5.76
CA ALA A 271 18.12 13.39 -4.38
C ALA A 271 19.60 13.32 -4.01
N SER A 272 19.91 13.57 -2.74
CA SER A 272 21.23 13.33 -2.16
C SER A 272 21.55 11.83 -2.17
N ALA A 273 22.82 11.47 -2.42
CA ALA A 273 23.29 10.09 -2.50
C ALA A 273 23.14 9.32 -1.16
N SER A 274 23.18 10.04 -0.04
CA SER A 274 22.95 9.55 1.32
C SER A 274 22.45 10.70 2.21
N THR A 275 22.23 10.42 3.49
CA THR A 275 21.88 11.41 4.53
C THR A 275 23.12 12.12 5.13
N ALA A 276 24.30 11.88 4.56
CA ALA A 276 25.52 12.53 5.02
C ALA A 276 25.50 14.02 4.63
N PRO A 277 25.96 14.95 5.49
CA PRO A 277 25.89 16.39 5.21
C PRO A 277 26.61 16.85 3.94
N THR A 278 27.58 16.07 3.46
CA THR A 278 28.38 16.37 2.25
C THR A 278 28.05 15.41 1.09
N ALA A 279 26.90 14.73 1.14
CA ALA A 279 26.50 13.82 0.08
C ALA A 279 26.29 14.57 -1.24
N ALA A 280 26.77 13.99 -2.34
CA ALA A 280 26.53 14.55 -3.66
C ALA A 280 25.03 14.49 -3.99
N THR A 281 24.50 15.55 -4.60
CA THR A 281 23.17 15.57 -5.21
C THR A 281 23.23 14.84 -6.56
N LEU A 282 22.33 13.87 -6.74
CA LEU A 282 22.22 13.07 -7.96
C LEU A 282 20.91 13.39 -8.67
N ASN A 283 20.97 13.44 -10.01
CA ASN A 283 19.75 13.46 -10.83
C ASN A 283 19.06 12.11 -10.73
N VAL A 284 17.73 12.13 -10.54
CA VAL A 284 16.90 10.93 -10.45
C VAL A 284 16.33 10.61 -11.82
N SER A 285 16.40 9.34 -12.19
CA SER A 285 15.71 8.77 -13.35
C SER A 285 15.36 7.33 -13.05
N ALA A 286 14.12 7.08 -12.66
CA ALA A 286 13.67 5.77 -12.23
C ALA A 286 12.33 5.40 -12.87
N THR A 287 12.09 4.09 -13.00
CA THR A 287 10.91 3.55 -13.68
C THR A 287 10.27 2.43 -12.88
N PHE A 288 8.94 2.38 -12.94
CA PHE A 288 8.15 1.23 -12.54
C PHE A 288 7.22 0.83 -13.68
N LEU A 289 7.10 -0.47 -13.94
CA LEU A 289 6.17 -1.03 -14.92
C LEU A 289 5.41 -2.18 -14.25
N ARG A 290 4.11 -2.24 -14.50
CA ARG A 290 3.28 -3.41 -14.19
C ARG A 290 2.45 -3.80 -15.40
N ALA A 291 2.36 -5.10 -15.65
CA ALA A 291 1.46 -5.70 -16.62
C ALA A 291 0.71 -6.89 -15.99
N THR A 292 -0.57 -7.04 -16.33
CA THR A 292 -1.43 -8.09 -15.81
C THR A 292 -2.36 -8.62 -16.90
N LEU A 293 -2.63 -9.93 -16.88
CA LEU A 293 -3.61 -10.60 -17.72
C LEU A 293 -4.38 -11.60 -16.86
N GLY A 294 -5.68 -11.39 -16.74
CA GLY A 294 -6.58 -12.13 -15.85
C GLY A 294 -7.68 -12.88 -16.59
N TYR A 295 -8.15 -13.98 -16.01
CA TYR A 295 -9.38 -14.66 -16.43
C TYR A 295 -10.18 -15.14 -15.21
N SER A 296 -11.43 -14.69 -15.12
CA SER A 296 -12.36 -15.09 -14.06
C SER A 296 -13.26 -16.23 -14.53
N MET A 297 -13.09 -17.43 -13.96
CA MET A 297 -13.89 -18.60 -14.33
C MET A 297 -15.24 -18.62 -13.62
N ALA A 298 -16.25 -19.20 -14.26
CA ALA A 298 -17.49 -19.58 -13.57
C ALA A 298 -17.24 -20.78 -12.65
N GLY A 299 -18.02 -20.91 -11.58
CA GLY A 299 -17.94 -22.03 -10.65
C GLY A 299 -18.26 -21.61 -9.22
N LYS A 300 -18.32 -22.58 -8.30
CA LYS A 300 -18.65 -22.32 -6.89
C LYS A 300 -17.66 -21.35 -6.23
N TRP A 301 -16.37 -21.49 -6.55
CA TRP A 301 -15.29 -20.67 -5.96
C TRP A 301 -14.91 -19.45 -6.79
N LYS A 302 -15.45 -19.33 -8.02
CA LYS A 302 -15.18 -18.22 -8.96
C LYS A 302 -13.68 -17.89 -9.07
N PRO A 303 -12.81 -18.86 -9.42
CA PRO A 303 -11.39 -18.62 -9.44
C PRO A 303 -11.02 -17.55 -10.46
N HIS A 304 -10.15 -16.62 -10.06
CA HIS A 304 -9.52 -15.64 -10.94
C HIS A 304 -8.03 -15.98 -11.04
N ILE A 305 -7.60 -16.38 -12.24
CA ILE A 305 -6.19 -16.67 -12.54
C ILE A 305 -5.59 -15.43 -13.19
N LEU A 306 -4.49 -14.95 -12.64
CA LEU A 306 -3.82 -13.71 -13.02
C LEU A 306 -2.35 -13.98 -13.32
N ALA A 307 -1.90 -13.71 -14.55
CA ALA A 307 -0.49 -13.57 -14.85
C ALA A 307 -0.07 -12.12 -14.57
N GLU A 308 1.08 -11.93 -13.90
CA GLU A 308 1.56 -10.63 -13.46
C GLU A 308 3.04 -10.44 -13.82
N LEU A 309 3.42 -9.21 -14.12
CA LEU A 309 4.80 -8.79 -14.27
C LEU A 309 4.97 -7.43 -13.59
N ASP A 310 5.90 -7.31 -12.65
CA ASP A 310 6.36 -6.02 -12.14
C ASP A 310 7.85 -5.83 -12.44
N ARG A 311 8.24 -4.61 -12.82
CA ARG A 311 9.63 -4.17 -12.92
C ARG A 311 9.80 -2.82 -12.25
N ALA A 312 10.65 -2.72 -11.24
CA ALA A 312 11.10 -1.48 -10.61
C ALA A 312 12.61 -1.32 -10.86
N SER A 313 13.04 -0.18 -11.39
CA SER A 313 14.47 0.07 -11.65
C SER A 313 15.31 0.06 -10.36
N GLY A 314 16.59 -0.32 -10.51
CA GLY A 314 17.61 -0.26 -9.47
C GLY A 314 18.64 0.84 -9.76
N ASP A 315 19.49 1.11 -8.77
CA ASP A 315 20.58 2.08 -8.86
C ASP A 315 21.85 1.47 -9.47
N GLY A 316 22.10 1.76 -10.75
CA GLY A 316 23.28 1.29 -11.48
C GLY A 316 24.53 2.15 -11.25
N THR A 317 25.51 2.04 -12.15
CA THR A 317 26.78 2.79 -12.08
C THR A 317 26.77 4.11 -12.85
N SER A 318 25.60 4.56 -13.34
CA SER A 318 25.47 5.61 -14.37
C SER A 318 25.55 7.05 -13.87
N GLY A 319 26.04 7.31 -12.66
CA GLY A 319 26.15 8.67 -12.09
C GLY A 319 24.79 9.37 -11.84
N THR A 320 23.69 8.66 -12.01
CA THR A 320 22.30 9.07 -11.74
C THR A 320 21.71 8.15 -10.69
N TYR A 321 20.75 8.63 -9.91
CA TYR A 321 20.01 7.76 -8.98
C TYR A 321 18.88 7.02 -9.72
N GLY A 322 19.06 5.72 -9.91
CA GLY A 322 18.19 4.86 -10.74
C GLY A 322 17.16 4.04 -9.96
N ARG A 323 17.30 3.94 -8.64
CA ARG A 323 16.40 3.13 -7.80
C ARG A 323 15.04 3.79 -7.66
N PHE A 324 13.99 3.07 -8.04
CA PHE A 324 12.63 3.56 -7.93
C PHE A 324 12.21 3.76 -6.46
N ASP A 325 11.72 4.96 -6.13
CA ASP A 325 11.15 5.28 -4.83
C ASP A 325 9.62 5.16 -4.88
N THR A 326 9.05 4.24 -4.09
CA THR A 326 7.59 4.02 -4.00
C THR A 326 6.86 5.09 -3.19
N LEU A 327 7.58 6.09 -2.68
CA LEU A 327 7.14 7.13 -1.75
C LEU A 327 6.44 6.51 -0.52
N PHE A 328 5.11 6.58 -0.49
CA PHE A 328 4.26 6.12 0.61
C PHE A 328 3.32 4.98 0.18
N GLY A 329 3.68 4.24 -0.87
CA GLY A 329 2.89 3.12 -1.40
C GLY A 329 2.79 1.91 -0.46
N MET A 330 1.74 1.11 -0.65
CA MET A 330 1.52 -0.15 0.09
C MET A 330 2.13 -1.37 -0.63
N ARG A 331 2.35 -2.49 0.07
CA ARG A 331 3.04 -3.68 -0.48
C ARG A 331 2.14 -4.91 -0.66
N ARG A 332 1.26 -5.19 0.31
CA ARG A 332 0.48 -6.45 0.40
C ARG A 332 -0.26 -6.82 -0.87
N ALA A 333 -0.83 -5.84 -1.57
CA ALA A 333 -1.62 -6.11 -2.76
C ALA A 333 -0.82 -6.78 -3.90
N ASP A 334 0.46 -6.43 -4.06
CA ASP A 334 1.24 -6.85 -5.23
C ASP A 334 2.36 -7.84 -4.90
N LEU A 335 3.11 -7.64 -3.80
CA LEU A 335 4.41 -8.29 -3.62
C LEU A 335 4.49 -9.28 -2.46
N GLY A 336 3.72 -9.08 -1.39
CA GLY A 336 3.76 -9.94 -0.22
C GLY A 336 3.48 -9.19 1.09
N PRO A 337 3.45 -9.89 2.24
CA PRO A 337 3.13 -9.30 3.54
C PRO A 337 4.02 -8.10 3.92
N ALA A 338 3.44 -7.08 4.54
CA ALA A 338 4.23 -6.08 5.28
C ALA A 338 4.50 -6.57 6.71
N GLY A 339 4.95 -5.72 7.64
CA GLY A 339 5.29 -6.15 9.00
C GLY A 339 6.60 -6.94 9.04
N LEU A 340 6.62 -8.08 9.73
CA LEU A 340 7.85 -8.84 9.99
C LEU A 340 8.47 -9.44 8.72
N TYR A 341 7.67 -9.69 7.67
CA TYR A 341 8.19 -10.10 6.37
C TYR A 341 8.88 -8.92 5.67
N SER A 342 8.12 -8.05 5.01
CA SER A 342 8.55 -6.81 4.36
C SER A 342 9.83 -6.87 3.50
N GLU A 343 10.22 -8.06 3.01
CA GLU A 343 11.46 -8.29 2.25
C GLU A 343 11.36 -7.75 0.81
N LEU A 344 10.16 -7.81 0.23
CA LEU A 344 9.89 -7.30 -1.11
C LEU A 344 9.25 -5.91 -1.11
N GLY A 345 9.76 -5.05 -1.98
CA GLY A 345 9.32 -3.70 -2.28
C GLY A 345 9.52 -3.37 -3.77
N ARG A 346 8.92 -2.27 -4.22
CA ARG A 346 9.04 -1.80 -5.61
C ARG A 346 10.34 -1.03 -5.80
N SER A 347 11.47 -1.72 -5.73
CA SER A 347 12.77 -1.10 -5.92
C SER A 347 13.77 -2.19 -6.30
N ASN A 348 14.50 -2.00 -7.40
CA ASN A 348 15.42 -2.98 -7.94
C ASN A 348 14.83 -4.42 -8.00
N LEU A 349 13.75 -4.57 -8.75
CA LEU A 349 12.96 -5.82 -8.79
C LEU A 349 12.43 -6.07 -10.20
N LEU A 350 12.52 -7.30 -10.68
CA LEU A 350 11.82 -7.82 -11.85
C LEU A 350 11.17 -9.14 -11.45
N THR A 351 9.85 -9.26 -11.57
CA THR A 351 9.11 -10.38 -10.99
C THR A 351 7.91 -10.82 -11.84
N PRO A 352 8.10 -11.69 -12.84
CA PRO A 352 6.98 -12.42 -13.42
C PRO A 352 6.36 -13.38 -12.40
N GLY A 353 5.04 -13.54 -12.46
CA GLY A 353 4.30 -14.40 -11.54
C GLY A 353 2.92 -14.81 -12.03
N ILE A 354 2.33 -15.73 -11.28
CA ILE A 354 0.95 -16.18 -11.45
C ILE A 354 0.27 -16.15 -10.08
N ARG A 355 -0.95 -15.63 -10.01
CA ARG A 355 -1.81 -15.65 -8.83
C ARG A 355 -3.15 -16.30 -9.15
N VAL A 356 -3.65 -17.08 -8.20
CA VAL A 356 -5.01 -17.62 -8.23
C VAL A 356 -5.75 -17.10 -7.01
N GLU A 357 -6.84 -16.37 -7.25
CA GLU A 357 -7.73 -15.84 -6.21
C GLU A 357 -9.05 -16.60 -6.24
N VAL A 358 -9.61 -16.93 -5.07
CA VAL A 358 -10.86 -17.68 -4.93
C VAL A 358 -11.76 -17.08 -3.87
N THR A 359 -13.07 -17.26 -4.05
CA THR A 359 -14.12 -16.89 -3.08
C THR A 359 -15.02 -18.10 -2.79
N PRO A 360 -14.56 -19.07 -1.99
CA PRO A 360 -15.31 -20.31 -1.75
C PRO A 360 -16.70 -20.10 -1.12
N SER A 361 -16.88 -19.03 -0.36
CA SER A 361 -18.16 -18.66 0.26
C SER A 361 -18.26 -17.14 0.45
N LYS A 362 -19.40 -16.64 0.93
CA LYS A 362 -19.54 -15.22 1.34
C LYS A 362 -18.66 -14.85 2.55
N ALA A 363 -18.23 -15.84 3.32
CA ALA A 363 -17.43 -15.66 4.52
C ALA A 363 -15.93 -15.90 4.27
N THR A 364 -15.54 -16.46 3.12
CA THR A 364 -14.17 -16.93 2.87
C THR A 364 -13.64 -16.40 1.54
N ASP A 365 -12.45 -15.80 1.57
CA ASP A 365 -11.61 -15.56 0.39
C ASP A 365 -10.20 -16.08 0.63
N ALA A 366 -9.54 -16.47 -0.45
CA ALA A 366 -8.16 -16.93 -0.41
C ALA A 366 -7.43 -16.60 -1.70
N PHE A 367 -6.11 -16.54 -1.65
CA PHE A 367 -5.28 -16.57 -2.84
C PHE A 367 -4.01 -17.38 -2.62
N LEU A 368 -3.44 -17.86 -3.72
CA LEU A 368 -2.11 -18.42 -3.82
C LEU A 368 -1.38 -17.74 -4.98
N GLY A 369 -0.19 -17.21 -4.72
CA GLY A 369 0.67 -16.56 -5.70
C GLY A 369 2.04 -17.23 -5.77
N TYR A 370 2.56 -17.34 -6.98
CA TYR A 370 3.94 -17.73 -7.26
C TYR A 370 4.61 -16.61 -8.06
N ARG A 371 5.86 -16.30 -7.72
CA ARG A 371 6.69 -15.31 -8.42
C ARG A 371 8.13 -15.80 -8.52
N ALA A 372 8.77 -15.52 -9.64
CA ALA A 372 10.22 -15.63 -9.74
C ALA A 372 10.83 -14.23 -9.63
N LEU A 373 11.94 -14.10 -8.91
CA LEU A 373 12.47 -12.84 -8.42
C LEU A 373 13.85 -12.57 -9.03
N TRP A 374 14.00 -11.43 -9.70
CA TRP A 374 15.27 -10.91 -10.16
C TRP A 374 15.50 -9.48 -9.68
N LEU A 375 16.76 -9.09 -9.60
CA LEU A 375 17.18 -7.69 -9.55
C LEU A 375 16.99 -7.07 -10.94
N ALA A 376 16.59 -5.80 -10.97
CA ALA A 376 16.56 -5.04 -12.22
C ALA A 376 17.95 -4.49 -12.61
N ASP A 377 18.82 -4.29 -11.62
CA ASP A 377 20.24 -3.94 -11.74
C ASP A 377 21.06 -4.76 -10.75
N ALA A 378 22.17 -5.36 -11.21
CA ALA A 378 23.02 -6.26 -10.42
C ALA A 378 23.84 -5.54 -9.33
N HIS A 379 24.03 -4.22 -9.43
CA HIS A 379 24.90 -3.46 -8.52
C HIS A 379 24.15 -2.85 -7.32
N ASP A 380 22.82 -2.80 -7.39
CA ASP A 380 21.97 -2.27 -6.33
C ASP A 380 21.55 -3.38 -5.36
N SER A 381 21.14 -2.98 -4.16
CA SER A 381 20.49 -3.84 -3.19
C SER A 381 19.20 -4.46 -3.73
N PHE A 382 18.99 -5.75 -3.49
CA PHE A 382 17.76 -6.43 -3.88
C PHE A 382 16.61 -5.98 -2.99
N SER A 383 15.64 -5.26 -3.58
CA SER A 383 14.40 -4.93 -2.89
C SER A 383 14.63 -4.34 -1.49
N ASN A 384 13.84 -4.68 -0.46
CA ASN A 384 14.06 -4.17 0.89
C ASN A 384 15.04 -5.02 1.72
N THR A 385 15.80 -5.92 1.09
CA THR A 385 16.65 -6.88 1.81
C THR A 385 17.97 -6.28 2.29
N SER A 386 18.39 -5.16 1.70
CA SER A 386 19.74 -4.60 1.88
C SER A 386 20.87 -5.56 1.43
N VAL A 387 20.55 -6.74 0.89
CA VAL A 387 21.54 -7.65 0.29
C VAL A 387 22.00 -7.05 -1.02
N ARG A 388 23.30 -6.85 -1.17
CA ARG A 388 23.90 -6.09 -2.26
C ARG A 388 25.26 -6.65 -2.64
N ASP A 389 25.52 -6.73 -3.94
CA ASP A 389 26.85 -6.90 -4.49
C ASP A 389 27.18 -5.71 -5.38
N ALA A 390 27.95 -4.76 -4.85
CA ALA A 390 28.30 -3.54 -5.59
C ALA A 390 29.18 -3.79 -6.83
N LYS A 391 29.74 -5.00 -7.00
CA LYS A 391 30.50 -5.39 -8.21
C LYS A 391 29.64 -6.10 -9.25
N GLY A 392 28.39 -6.46 -8.92
CA GLY A 392 27.47 -7.16 -9.82
C GLY A 392 27.90 -8.59 -10.19
N GLN A 393 28.69 -9.26 -9.34
CA GLN A 393 29.28 -10.57 -9.63
C GLN A 393 28.44 -11.75 -9.13
N SER A 394 27.41 -11.48 -8.33
CA SER A 394 26.54 -12.49 -7.70
C SER A 394 25.33 -12.89 -8.55
N GLY A 395 25.27 -12.47 -9.82
CA GLY A 395 24.12 -12.65 -10.69
C GLY A 395 22.94 -11.74 -10.31
N THR A 396 21.78 -11.95 -10.93
CA THR A 396 20.56 -11.14 -10.66
C THR A 396 19.38 -11.98 -10.19
N PHE A 397 19.45 -13.30 -10.24
CA PHE A 397 18.34 -14.16 -9.84
C PHE A 397 18.29 -14.32 -8.32
N ALA A 398 17.31 -13.70 -7.68
CA ALA A 398 17.15 -13.70 -6.23
C ALA A 398 16.40 -14.95 -5.72
N GLY A 399 15.58 -15.60 -6.56
CA GLY A 399 14.91 -16.85 -6.20
C GLY A 399 13.45 -16.92 -6.59
N HIS A 400 12.68 -17.71 -5.85
CA HIS A 400 11.25 -17.91 -6.07
C HIS A 400 10.48 -17.57 -4.80
N GLN A 401 9.32 -16.93 -4.94
CA GLN A 401 8.39 -16.68 -3.85
C GLN A 401 7.07 -17.42 -4.05
N ILE A 402 6.56 -18.03 -2.97
CA ILE A 402 5.18 -18.47 -2.84
C ILE A 402 4.51 -17.63 -1.75
N ASP A 403 3.39 -16.97 -2.06
CA ASP A 403 2.61 -16.12 -1.14
C ASP A 403 1.17 -16.63 -1.07
N MET A 404 0.61 -16.73 0.13
CA MET A 404 -0.75 -17.21 0.36
C MET A 404 -1.48 -16.29 1.32
N ARG A 405 -2.80 -16.18 1.13
CA ARG A 405 -3.73 -15.69 2.14
C ARG A 405 -4.96 -16.57 2.22
N LEU A 406 -5.44 -16.81 3.43
CA LEU A 406 -6.78 -17.31 3.73
C LEU A 406 -7.44 -16.35 4.70
N ARG A 407 -8.61 -15.84 4.36
CA ARG A 407 -9.40 -14.95 5.22
C ARG A 407 -10.80 -15.50 5.40
N HIS A 408 -11.26 -15.53 6.66
CA HIS A 408 -12.54 -16.12 7.02
C HIS A 408 -13.26 -15.33 8.12
N TRP A 409 -14.56 -15.08 7.94
CA TRP A 409 -15.42 -14.53 9.00
C TRP A 409 -15.90 -15.63 9.96
N LEU A 410 -15.34 -15.67 11.16
CA LEU A 410 -15.78 -16.55 12.26
C LEU A 410 -17.16 -16.16 12.77
N VAL A 411 -17.40 -14.84 12.89
CA VAL A 411 -18.72 -14.26 13.11
C VAL A 411 -18.91 -13.19 12.03
N PRO A 412 -19.87 -13.35 11.11
CA PRO A 412 -20.08 -12.41 10.02
C PRO A 412 -20.10 -10.96 10.50
N LYS A 413 -19.24 -10.13 9.91
CA LYS A 413 -19.09 -8.69 10.19
C LYS A 413 -18.61 -8.31 11.60
N ARG A 414 -18.30 -9.26 12.49
CA ARG A 414 -17.88 -8.99 13.87
C ARG A 414 -16.53 -9.58 14.23
N LEU A 415 -16.21 -10.78 13.72
CA LEU A 415 -14.97 -11.47 14.05
C LEU A 415 -14.39 -12.14 12.81
N ARG A 416 -13.17 -11.75 12.44
CA ARG A 416 -12.47 -12.24 11.24
C ARG A 416 -11.13 -12.85 11.60
N PHE A 417 -10.86 -14.00 11.02
CA PHE A 417 -9.55 -14.66 11.03
C PHE A 417 -8.85 -14.46 9.69
N GLU A 418 -7.54 -14.24 9.70
CA GLU A 418 -6.70 -14.17 8.50
C GLU A 418 -5.35 -14.85 8.73
N LEU A 419 -5.03 -15.82 7.87
CA LEU A 419 -3.75 -16.50 7.79
C LEU A 419 -3.03 -16.00 6.54
N ASP A 420 -1.80 -15.52 6.72
CA ASP A 420 -0.88 -15.23 5.62
C ASP A 420 0.37 -16.09 5.75
N SER A 421 0.96 -16.46 4.61
CA SER A 421 2.27 -17.11 4.61
C SER A 421 3.06 -16.72 3.37
N ALA A 422 4.39 -16.61 3.52
CA ALA A 422 5.29 -16.36 2.41
C ALA A 422 6.53 -17.25 2.54
N PHE A 423 7.01 -17.76 1.41
CA PHE A 423 8.20 -18.61 1.33
C PHE A 423 9.11 -18.09 0.22
N ILE A 424 10.39 -17.86 0.51
CA ILE A 424 11.40 -17.56 -0.51
C ILE A 424 12.38 -18.72 -0.58
N LEU A 425 12.38 -19.41 -1.72
CA LEU A 425 13.45 -20.32 -2.11
C LEU A 425 14.54 -19.48 -2.77
N ARG A 426 15.72 -19.42 -2.15
CA ARG A 426 16.77 -18.51 -2.61
C ARG A 426 17.36 -18.95 -3.94
N GLY A 427 17.64 -17.96 -4.77
CA GLY A 427 18.39 -18.11 -6.01
C GLY A 427 19.83 -17.64 -5.84
N GLU A 428 20.60 -17.77 -6.92
CA GLU A 428 22.03 -17.47 -6.98
C GLU A 428 22.44 -16.18 -6.25
N PHE A 429 21.72 -15.07 -6.45
CA PHE A 429 22.06 -13.80 -5.84
C PHE A 429 21.96 -13.84 -4.31
N LEU A 430 20.85 -14.34 -3.76
CA LEU A 430 20.66 -14.46 -2.31
C LEU A 430 21.50 -15.58 -1.67
N GLU A 431 22.13 -16.43 -2.49
CA GLU A 431 23.06 -17.48 -2.08
C GLU A 431 24.54 -17.10 -2.24
N ARG A 432 24.87 -16.05 -3.00
CA ARG A 432 26.27 -15.67 -3.30
C ARG A 432 26.65 -14.26 -2.84
N ALA A 433 25.69 -13.34 -2.73
CA ALA A 433 25.98 -11.96 -2.39
C ALA A 433 26.79 -11.85 -1.07
N PRO A 434 27.78 -10.94 -0.98
CA PRO A 434 28.73 -10.91 0.14
C PRO A 434 28.10 -10.74 1.53
N ASN A 435 26.96 -10.05 1.62
CA ASN A 435 26.25 -9.76 2.87
C ASN A 435 24.96 -10.56 3.04
N ARG A 436 24.81 -11.68 2.33
CA ARG A 436 23.62 -12.53 2.42
C ARG A 436 23.42 -13.14 3.82
N PRO A 437 22.19 -13.22 4.32
CA PRO A 437 21.85 -14.11 5.42
C PRO A 437 21.90 -15.59 5.00
N ALA A 438 21.64 -16.53 5.92
CA ALA A 438 21.58 -17.97 5.62
C ALA A 438 20.13 -18.51 5.58
N GLY A 439 19.91 -19.57 4.79
CA GLY A 439 18.67 -20.36 4.75
C GLY A 439 17.52 -19.72 3.97
N ASP A 440 16.57 -20.52 3.49
CA ASP A 440 15.36 -20.03 2.81
C ASP A 440 14.43 -19.27 3.77
N THR A 441 13.73 -18.24 3.27
CA THR A 441 12.76 -17.49 4.07
C THR A 441 11.48 -18.30 4.23
N LYS A 442 11.00 -18.45 5.47
CA LYS A 442 9.68 -19.01 5.79
C LYS A 442 8.96 -18.03 6.72
N TYR A 443 7.79 -17.58 6.34
CA TYR A 443 7.01 -16.61 7.09
C TYR A 443 5.56 -17.07 7.26
N VAL A 444 5.01 -16.85 8.45
CA VAL A 444 3.60 -17.05 8.75
C VAL A 444 3.05 -15.91 9.61
N SER A 445 1.79 -15.55 9.37
CA SER A 445 1.05 -14.55 10.13
C SER A 445 -0.35 -15.07 10.45
N LEU A 446 -0.75 -14.96 11.71
CA LEU A 446 -2.08 -15.30 12.21
C LEU A 446 -2.74 -14.05 12.78
N ASN A 447 -3.89 -13.69 12.24
CA ASN A 447 -4.62 -12.48 12.60
C ASN A 447 -6.01 -12.83 13.09
N VAL A 448 -6.43 -12.16 14.16
CA VAL A 448 -7.84 -12.11 14.56
C VAL A 448 -8.23 -10.64 14.68
N THR A 449 -9.35 -10.25 14.07
CA THR A 449 -9.88 -8.88 14.11
C THR A 449 -11.32 -8.87 14.58
N GLY A 450 -11.59 -8.16 15.68
CA GLY A 450 -12.92 -7.85 16.19
C GLY A 450 -13.38 -6.49 15.69
N PHE A 451 -14.63 -6.38 15.23
CA PHE A 451 -15.26 -5.15 14.76
C PHE A 451 -16.48 -4.84 15.65
N PHE A 452 -16.68 -3.57 16.00
CA PHE A 452 -17.77 -3.12 16.85
C PHE A 452 -18.32 -1.75 16.45
#